data_AF-A0AAU6IIA1-F1
#
_entry.id   AF-A0AAU6IIA1-F1
#
_cell.length_a   1.000
_cell.length_b   1.000
_cell.length_c   1.000
_cell.angle_alpha   90.00
_cell.angle_beta   90.00
_cell.angle_gamma   90.00
#
_symmetry.space_group_name_H-M   'P 1'
#
loop_
_entity.id
_entity.type
_entity.pdbx_description
1 polymer ?
#
loop_
_entity_poly.entity_id
_entity_poly.type
_entity_poly.pdbx_seq_one_letter_code
_entity_poly.pdbx_strand_id
1 'polypeptide(L)'
;MAILAPLVVSAASAQAASGSLAVTTLGRHGGKVSTTVTVVAVPSGQTYRVKSGKRISLPSGRYIAMTDIYESATDGSGTDTIGAQVVQVSGSTSVTLDARKGKAVKVSLDTPADVTGPPQISAQVCAATVGNMPSAFSAGGWNEQGALYAIPNSSKLLQFGYMAQWSGNDSYVTVKNTTGIPAAPGGSFTRSKLATMRFSVRSGTQIGRQNSIALQAQPKVDDCTTDLMAGVHDDSAPYSAVAHVTPGTWQPRDDIFASNGDDVGGGFPKVRTLKAGQSFTQYFGRAAWSPMHYLPMVGHKSVTFFPDALIGDPDVGVSGADPTKETVVLSKGGTTIKKQTLTNWGSSDAEFSAGIRSVGWYHLTVDAHRYRPGITFPTGMLSSRATLDWYFKADPAKSVVAPVFLTRFLPTGLNSHNQAAPNSTTTVGVSAGRGSQGPDVKFTTVSAKSVRVWSSADGGKTWKAAAVKHSGSTWQASVHNPASGVVALRSEVTDSVGDRSVETVYRAYAIG
;
A
#
# COMPACT_ATOMS: atom_id res chain seq x y z
N MET A 1 -13.31 46.72 26.82
CA MET A 1 -11.98 46.92 26.20
C MET A 1 -11.84 45.92 25.06
N ALA A 2 -11.94 46.40 23.82
CA ALA A 2 -11.77 45.59 22.63
C ALA A 2 -10.30 45.64 22.20
N ILE A 3 -9.63 44.48 22.15
CA ILE A 3 -8.26 44.38 21.64
C ILE A 3 -8.36 44.14 20.14
N LEU A 4 -8.04 45.17 19.36
CA LEU A 4 -7.77 45.03 17.93
C LEU A 4 -6.47 44.22 17.76
N ALA A 5 -6.59 43.01 17.22
CA ALA A 5 -5.44 42.27 16.73
C ALA A 5 -5.07 42.80 15.33
N PRO A 6 -3.81 43.17 15.07
CA PRO A 6 -3.40 43.58 13.73
C PRO A 6 -3.41 42.35 12.81
N LEU A 7 -4.21 42.40 11.75
CA LEU A 7 -4.05 41.53 10.59
C LEU A 7 -2.69 41.85 9.96
N VAL A 8 -1.68 41.04 10.29
CA VAL A 8 -0.45 40.99 9.51
C VAL A 8 -0.79 40.22 8.24
N VAL A 9 -1.24 40.96 7.22
CA VAL A 9 -1.27 40.46 5.85
C VAL A 9 0.19 40.28 5.45
N SER A 10 0.69 39.05 5.49
CA SER A 10 1.94 38.70 4.81
C SER A 10 1.70 38.92 3.32
N ALA A 11 2.04 40.12 2.85
CA ALA A 11 2.17 40.41 1.44
C ALA A 11 3.29 39.53 0.90
N ALA A 12 2.93 38.32 0.45
CA ALA A 12 3.75 37.58 -0.47
C ALA A 12 3.87 38.46 -1.71
N SER A 13 5.01 39.11 -1.87
CA SER A 13 5.32 39.92 -3.04
C SER A 13 5.01 39.10 -4.29
N ALA A 14 3.94 39.45 -4.99
CA ALA A 14 3.65 38.90 -6.30
C ALA A 14 4.83 39.29 -7.21
N GLN A 15 5.80 38.39 -7.37
CA GLN A 15 6.86 38.55 -8.35
C GLN A 15 6.19 38.58 -9.71
N ALA A 16 6.02 39.78 -10.25
CA ALA A 16 5.43 40.01 -11.55
C ALA A 16 6.12 39.09 -12.57
N ALA A 17 5.33 38.35 -13.36
CA ALA A 17 5.86 37.47 -14.40
C ALA A 17 6.64 38.31 -15.43
N SER A 18 7.96 38.38 -15.26
CA SER A 18 8.87 39.22 -16.05
C SER A 18 9.45 38.50 -17.26
N GLY A 19 9.19 37.20 -17.39
CA GLY A 19 9.67 36.37 -18.50
C GLY A 19 8.58 35.45 -19.04
N SER A 20 8.93 34.70 -20.07
CA SER A 20 8.07 33.67 -20.63
C SER A 20 8.89 32.54 -21.24
N LEU A 21 8.31 31.35 -21.25
CA LEU A 21 8.92 30.16 -21.80
C LEU A 21 7.98 29.52 -22.83
N ALA A 22 8.49 29.24 -24.02
CA ALA A 22 7.86 28.32 -24.96
C ALA A 22 8.69 27.04 -25.05
N VAL A 23 8.05 25.88 -24.87
CA VAL A 23 8.71 24.58 -25.03
C VAL A 23 8.09 23.89 -26.23
N THR A 24 8.90 23.59 -27.25
CA THR A 24 8.47 22.80 -28.41
C THR A 24 8.99 21.37 -28.28
N THR A 25 8.16 20.39 -28.62
CA THR A 25 8.55 18.98 -28.66
C THR A 25 8.54 18.49 -30.09
N LEU A 26 9.63 17.87 -30.51
CA LEU A 26 9.75 17.20 -31.81
C LEU A 26 9.84 15.70 -31.59
N GLY A 27 9.07 14.94 -32.37
CA GLY A 27 9.16 13.50 -32.44
C GLY A 27 10.44 13.03 -33.14
N ARG A 28 10.69 11.72 -33.08
CA ARG A 28 11.76 10.99 -33.74
C ARG A 28 11.72 11.14 -35.27
N HIS A 29 10.54 11.39 -35.84
CA HIS A 29 10.40 11.71 -37.27
C HIS A 29 10.57 13.22 -37.58
N GLY A 30 10.86 14.04 -36.57
CA GLY A 30 11.04 15.49 -36.69
C GLY A 30 9.74 16.31 -36.73
N GLY A 31 8.58 15.66 -36.78
CA GLY A 31 7.27 16.30 -36.67
C GLY A 31 7.05 16.89 -35.27
N LYS A 32 6.23 17.94 -35.17
CA LYS A 32 5.82 18.50 -33.87
C LYS A 32 4.86 17.54 -33.18
N VAL A 33 5.14 17.21 -31.92
CA VAL A 33 4.27 16.36 -31.09
C VAL A 33 3.51 17.26 -30.12
N SER A 34 2.19 17.14 -30.05
CA SER A 34 1.39 17.88 -29.07
C SER A 34 1.34 17.11 -27.76
N THR A 35 2.06 17.58 -26.74
CA THR A 35 2.05 17.01 -25.39
C THR A 35 2.02 18.11 -24.32
N THR A 36 1.74 17.73 -23.07
CA THR A 36 1.83 18.62 -21.92
C THR A 36 3.24 18.57 -21.35
N VAL A 37 3.93 19.70 -21.32
CA VAL A 37 5.24 19.83 -20.70
C VAL A 37 5.08 20.28 -19.25
N THR A 38 5.71 19.55 -18.33
CA THR A 38 5.86 19.95 -16.93
C THR A 38 7.06 20.87 -16.81
N VAL A 39 6.86 22.05 -16.21
CA VAL A 39 7.92 23.03 -15.95
C VAL A 39 8.04 23.22 -14.44
N VAL A 40 9.24 22.99 -13.90
CA VAL A 40 9.51 23.02 -12.45
C VAL A 40 10.48 24.15 -12.14
N ALA A 41 10.12 25.07 -11.26
CA ALA A 41 10.99 26.14 -10.80
C ALA A 41 12.03 25.62 -9.80
N VAL A 42 13.31 25.95 -10.00
CA VAL A 42 14.41 25.53 -9.11
C VAL A 42 14.87 26.73 -8.27
N PRO A 43 15.02 26.60 -6.94
CA PRO A 43 14.83 25.39 -6.12
C PRO A 43 13.42 25.21 -5.54
N SER A 44 12.51 26.15 -5.76
CA SER A 44 11.21 26.21 -5.05
C SER A 44 10.28 25.01 -5.25
N GLY A 45 10.40 24.31 -6.38
CA GLY A 45 9.49 23.23 -6.77
C GLY A 45 8.12 23.68 -7.25
N GLN A 46 7.89 24.98 -7.44
CA GLN A 46 6.65 25.43 -8.06
C GLN A 46 6.51 24.83 -9.46
N THR A 47 5.40 24.12 -9.68
CA THR A 47 5.12 23.44 -10.95
C THR A 47 4.18 24.27 -11.82
N TYR A 48 4.41 24.19 -13.12
CA TYR A 48 3.61 24.78 -14.17
C TYR A 48 3.40 23.74 -15.28
N ARG A 49 2.31 23.87 -16.03
CA ARG A 49 2.01 23.02 -17.18
C ARG A 49 1.78 23.89 -18.41
N VAL A 50 2.40 23.52 -19.52
CA VAL A 50 2.23 24.22 -20.79
C VAL A 50 2.09 23.20 -21.92
N LYS A 51 1.19 23.45 -22.87
CA LYS A 51 1.12 22.63 -24.09
C LYS A 51 2.31 22.94 -24.99
N SER A 52 2.87 21.91 -25.62
CA SER A 52 3.96 22.05 -26.57
C SER A 52 3.69 23.13 -27.63
N GLY A 53 4.68 23.97 -27.90
CA GLY A 53 4.61 25.10 -28.82
C GLY A 53 3.85 26.32 -28.30
N LYS A 54 3.21 26.23 -27.12
CA LYS A 54 2.58 27.38 -26.46
C LYS A 54 3.56 28.05 -25.48
N ARG A 55 3.30 29.33 -25.23
CA ARG A 55 4.09 30.17 -24.33
C ARG A 55 3.39 30.26 -22.97
N ILE A 56 4.17 30.15 -21.90
CA ILE A 56 3.72 30.39 -20.52
C ILE A 56 4.49 31.57 -19.93
N SER A 57 3.80 32.45 -19.20
CA SER A 57 4.43 33.55 -18.47
C SER A 57 4.99 33.02 -17.15
N LEU A 58 6.26 33.33 -16.87
CA LEU A 58 6.98 32.84 -15.70
C LEU A 58 7.81 33.98 -15.10
N PRO A 59 8.03 34.01 -13.78
CA PRO A 59 9.08 34.84 -13.21
C PRO A 59 10.44 34.57 -13.88
N SER A 60 11.31 35.57 -13.89
CA SER A 60 12.71 35.33 -14.26
C SER A 60 13.33 34.36 -13.25
N GLY A 61 13.99 33.32 -13.71
CA GLY A 61 14.47 32.25 -12.85
C GLY A 61 14.97 31.03 -13.60
N ARG A 62 15.37 30.01 -12.84
CA ARG A 62 15.85 28.74 -13.38
C ARG A 62 14.74 27.71 -13.31
N TYR A 63 14.54 27.00 -14.41
CA TYR A 63 13.47 26.03 -14.57
C TYR A 63 13.99 24.73 -15.16
N ILE A 64 13.26 23.65 -14.93
CA ILE A 64 13.42 22.40 -15.66
C ILE A 64 12.15 22.19 -16.46
N ALA A 65 12.26 22.08 -17.79
CA ALA A 65 11.18 21.67 -18.67
C ALA A 65 11.35 20.19 -19.01
N MET A 66 10.36 19.36 -18.69
CA MET A 66 10.41 17.91 -18.87
C MET A 66 9.08 17.35 -19.38
N THR A 67 9.16 16.28 -20.15
CA THR A 67 7.99 15.56 -20.68
C THR A 67 8.40 14.19 -21.20
N ASP A 68 7.41 13.31 -21.35
CA ASP A 68 7.48 12.25 -22.34
C ASP A 68 6.96 12.76 -23.70
N ILE A 69 7.62 12.34 -24.78
CA ILE A 69 7.28 12.61 -26.17
C ILE A 69 6.85 11.28 -26.78
N TYR A 70 5.56 10.99 -26.66
CA TYR A 70 4.92 9.83 -27.26
C TYR A 70 4.60 10.06 -28.74
N GLU A 71 5.02 9.12 -29.59
CA GLU A 71 4.61 9.02 -31.00
C GLU A 71 3.88 7.69 -31.22
N SER A 72 2.60 7.76 -31.57
CA SER A 72 1.80 6.58 -31.91
C SER A 72 2.32 5.90 -33.16
N ALA A 73 2.29 4.57 -33.18
CA ALA A 73 2.43 3.77 -34.39
C ALA A 73 1.05 3.34 -34.91
N THR A 74 0.95 3.01 -36.20
CA THR A 74 -0.24 2.39 -36.81
C THR A 74 -0.47 0.97 -36.31
N ASP A 75 0.60 0.31 -35.87
CA ASP A 75 0.69 -1.05 -35.36
C ASP A 75 1.62 -1.07 -34.14
N GLY A 76 1.12 -1.52 -32.99
CA GLY A 76 1.89 -1.63 -31.75
C GLY A 76 1.88 -0.38 -30.86
N SER A 77 2.80 -0.33 -29.89
CA SER A 77 2.81 0.63 -28.78
C SER A 77 3.31 2.04 -29.16
N GLY A 78 3.88 2.26 -30.35
CA GLY A 78 4.54 3.52 -30.68
C GLY A 78 5.92 3.67 -30.01
N THR A 79 6.44 4.90 -29.90
CA THR A 79 7.71 5.17 -29.23
C THR A 79 7.59 6.26 -28.17
N ASP A 80 8.30 6.08 -27.07
CA ASP A 80 8.40 7.03 -25.95
C ASP A 80 9.78 7.66 -25.94
N THR A 81 9.86 8.99 -25.78
CA THR A 81 11.13 9.68 -25.60
C THR A 81 11.07 10.66 -24.44
N ILE A 82 11.70 10.28 -23.34
CA ILE A 82 11.79 11.10 -22.13
C ILE A 82 12.82 12.21 -22.34
N GLY A 83 12.40 13.45 -22.15
CA GLY A 83 13.25 14.63 -22.33
C GLY A 83 13.18 15.57 -21.14
N ALA A 84 14.32 16.14 -20.77
CA ALA A 84 14.39 17.26 -19.83
C ALA A 84 15.48 18.26 -20.22
N GLN A 85 15.19 19.54 -20.02
CA GLN A 85 16.15 20.62 -20.24
C GLN A 85 16.11 21.60 -19.07
N VAL A 86 17.28 21.98 -18.57
CA VAL A 86 17.43 23.09 -17.63
C VAL A 86 17.45 24.39 -18.43
N VAL A 87 16.62 25.35 -18.03
CA VAL A 87 16.40 26.59 -18.77
C VAL A 87 16.53 27.77 -17.82
N GLN A 88 17.25 28.81 -18.24
CA GLN A 88 17.23 30.11 -17.58
C GLN A 88 16.22 31.01 -18.30
N VAL A 89 15.23 31.50 -17.57
CA VAL A 89 14.23 32.47 -18.04
C VAL A 89 14.63 33.84 -17.53
N SER A 90 14.84 34.79 -18.44
CA SER A 90 15.16 36.19 -18.13
C SER A 90 14.44 37.18 -19.07
N GLY A 91 13.52 36.67 -19.89
CA GLY A 91 12.79 37.39 -20.92
C GLY A 91 11.93 36.40 -21.73
N SER A 92 11.79 36.59 -23.03
CA SER A 92 11.14 35.60 -23.92
C SER A 92 12.11 34.49 -24.31
N THR A 93 12.07 33.37 -23.58
CA THR A 93 12.88 32.18 -23.83
C THR A 93 12.07 31.14 -24.62
N SER A 94 12.75 30.40 -25.49
CA SER A 94 12.19 29.25 -26.20
C SER A 94 13.18 28.10 -26.17
N VAL A 95 12.71 26.88 -25.96
CA VAL A 95 13.54 25.66 -25.98
C VAL A 95 12.83 24.54 -26.73
N THR A 96 13.60 23.57 -27.21
CA THR A 96 13.09 22.42 -27.95
C THR A 96 13.58 21.12 -27.33
N LEU A 97 12.65 20.27 -26.92
CA LEU A 97 12.91 18.87 -26.59
C LEU A 97 12.76 18.05 -27.87
N ASP A 98 13.88 17.57 -28.40
CA ASP A 98 13.95 16.92 -29.72
C ASP A 98 14.23 15.42 -29.56
N ALA A 99 13.21 14.58 -29.78
CA ALA A 99 13.29 13.15 -29.59
C ALA A 99 14.29 12.45 -30.53
N ARG A 100 14.69 13.09 -31.65
CA ARG A 100 15.78 12.59 -32.52
C ARG A 100 17.13 12.53 -31.80
N LYS A 101 17.31 13.35 -30.77
CA LYS A 101 18.50 13.32 -29.90
C LYS A 101 18.42 12.23 -28.84
N GLY A 102 17.27 11.59 -28.68
CA GLY A 102 17.05 10.49 -27.75
C GLY A 102 17.94 9.30 -28.08
N LYS A 103 18.55 8.73 -27.04
CA LYS A 103 19.29 7.47 -27.09
C LYS A 103 18.41 6.37 -26.53
N ALA A 104 18.44 5.20 -27.17
CA ALA A 104 17.66 4.05 -26.71
C ALA A 104 18.08 3.70 -25.29
N VAL A 105 17.10 3.46 -24.42
CA VAL A 105 17.35 2.92 -23.08
C VAL A 105 17.67 1.45 -23.24
N LYS A 106 18.95 1.07 -23.07
CA LYS A 106 19.43 -0.29 -23.32
C LYS A 106 19.79 -0.98 -22.02
N VAL A 107 19.04 -2.00 -21.65
CA VAL A 107 19.23 -2.79 -20.46
C VAL A 107 19.45 -4.26 -20.83
N SER A 108 20.49 -4.87 -20.28
CA SER A 108 20.79 -6.28 -20.53
C SER A 108 20.84 -7.10 -19.25
N LEU A 109 20.45 -8.35 -19.38
CA LEU A 109 20.52 -9.39 -18.36
C LEU A 109 20.91 -10.70 -19.08
N ASP A 110 21.69 -11.54 -18.41
CA ASP A 110 22.02 -12.90 -18.84
C ASP A 110 20.80 -13.84 -18.62
N THR A 111 19.68 -13.55 -19.28
CA THR A 111 18.37 -14.20 -19.09
C THR A 111 18.40 -15.73 -19.27
N PRO A 112 17.50 -16.49 -18.62
CA PRO A 112 17.33 -17.91 -18.92
C PRO A 112 16.71 -18.12 -20.32
N ALA A 113 16.67 -19.38 -20.76
CA ALA A 113 16.18 -19.76 -22.09
C ALA A 113 14.66 -19.57 -22.27
N ASP A 114 13.86 -19.58 -21.20
CA ASP A 114 12.42 -19.37 -21.23
C ASP A 114 12.02 -17.90 -21.42
N VAL A 115 12.96 -16.95 -21.27
CA VAL A 115 12.73 -15.54 -21.58
C VAL A 115 13.03 -15.30 -23.06
N THR A 116 11.98 -15.05 -23.84
CA THR A 116 12.07 -14.92 -25.31
C THR A 116 11.88 -13.48 -25.81
N GLY A 117 11.22 -12.61 -25.03
CA GLY A 117 10.93 -11.23 -25.39
C GLY A 117 11.97 -10.20 -24.90
N PRO A 118 11.96 -8.98 -25.47
CA PRO A 118 12.74 -7.86 -24.94
C PRO A 118 12.23 -7.47 -23.54
N PRO A 119 13.04 -6.76 -22.74
CA PRO A 119 12.53 -6.21 -21.49
C PRO A 119 11.52 -5.10 -21.74
N GLN A 120 10.50 -5.10 -20.91
CA GLN A 120 9.61 -4.00 -20.67
C GLN A 120 10.32 -2.97 -19.78
N ILE A 121 10.38 -1.70 -20.16
CA ILE A 121 11.13 -0.66 -19.44
C ILE A 121 10.21 0.51 -19.06
N SER A 122 10.14 0.82 -17.78
CA SER A 122 9.57 2.06 -17.24
C SER A 122 10.73 2.99 -16.88
N ALA A 123 10.71 4.24 -17.33
CA ALA A 123 11.74 5.21 -16.96
C ALA A 123 11.15 6.59 -16.68
N GLN A 124 11.88 7.38 -15.90
CA GLN A 124 11.51 8.75 -15.58
C GLN A 124 12.72 9.64 -15.33
N VAL A 125 12.55 10.93 -15.58
CA VAL A 125 13.47 11.99 -15.20
C VAL A 125 12.85 12.83 -14.09
N CYS A 126 13.63 13.18 -13.07
CA CYS A 126 13.17 13.89 -11.88
C CYS A 126 13.99 15.16 -11.62
N ALA A 127 13.36 16.16 -10.99
CA ALA A 127 14.05 17.36 -10.50
C ALA A 127 14.82 17.06 -9.20
N ALA A 128 16.09 16.66 -9.32
CA ALA A 128 16.91 16.08 -8.24
C ALA A 128 17.14 16.97 -7.01
N THR A 129 17.06 18.29 -7.18
CA THR A 129 17.41 19.28 -6.12
C THR A 129 16.19 20.00 -5.57
N VAL A 130 14.99 19.54 -5.94
CA VAL A 130 13.72 20.17 -5.59
C VAL A 130 13.02 19.32 -4.54
N GLY A 131 12.93 19.86 -3.33
CA GLY A 131 12.30 19.17 -2.19
C GLY A 131 13.02 17.90 -1.76
N ASN A 132 12.37 17.13 -0.89
CA ASN A 132 12.87 15.86 -0.36
C ASN A 132 12.23 14.64 -1.07
N MET A 133 11.66 14.85 -2.26
CA MET A 133 11.04 13.78 -3.06
C MET A 133 11.08 14.16 -4.55
N PRO A 134 12.24 13.98 -5.23
CA PRO A 134 12.41 14.36 -6.63
C PRO A 134 11.35 13.77 -7.57
N SER A 135 10.86 12.55 -7.29
CA SER A 135 9.83 11.87 -8.08
C SER A 135 8.49 12.59 -8.10
N ALA A 136 8.17 13.43 -7.10
CA ALA A 136 6.98 14.29 -7.14
C ALA A 136 7.05 15.33 -8.28
N PHE A 137 8.25 15.55 -8.83
CA PHE A 137 8.56 16.48 -9.91
C PHE A 137 9.21 15.74 -11.07
N SER A 138 8.50 14.75 -11.62
CA SER A 138 8.99 13.88 -12.69
C SER A 138 8.18 13.96 -13.99
N ALA A 139 8.79 13.46 -15.05
CA ALA A 139 8.13 13.03 -16.27
C ALA A 139 8.70 11.66 -16.66
N GLY A 140 7.84 10.73 -17.04
CA GLY A 140 8.24 9.37 -17.36
C GLY A 140 7.41 8.78 -18.49
N GLY A 141 7.92 7.68 -19.04
CA GLY A 141 7.33 6.92 -20.13
C GLY A 141 7.67 5.44 -19.97
N TRP A 142 6.97 4.62 -20.73
CA TRP A 142 7.06 3.18 -20.61
C TRP A 142 6.94 2.52 -21.99
N ASN A 143 7.87 1.61 -22.31
CA ASN A 143 7.79 0.84 -23.55
C ASN A 143 8.73 -0.39 -23.50
N GLU A 144 8.70 -1.22 -24.53
CA GLU A 144 9.70 -2.28 -24.72
C GLU A 144 11.07 -1.69 -25.13
N GLN A 145 12.14 -2.43 -24.82
CA GLN A 145 13.47 -2.08 -25.32
C GLN A 145 13.49 -2.02 -26.85
N GLY A 146 13.97 -0.89 -27.38
CA GLY A 146 13.94 -0.58 -28.81
C GLY A 146 12.91 0.51 -29.15
N ALA A 147 11.91 0.70 -28.29
CA ALA A 147 10.87 1.72 -28.44
C ALA A 147 10.93 2.82 -27.35
N LEU A 148 11.69 2.62 -26.27
CA LEU A 148 11.95 3.64 -25.24
C LEU A 148 13.29 4.36 -25.42
N TYR A 149 13.26 5.69 -25.36
CA TYR A 149 14.42 6.57 -25.52
C TYR A 149 14.48 7.62 -24.41
N ALA A 150 15.69 8.14 -24.13
CA ALA A 150 15.88 9.29 -23.27
C ALA A 150 16.87 10.29 -23.91
N ILE A 151 16.60 11.59 -23.79
CA ILE A 151 17.49 12.65 -24.29
C ILE A 151 18.60 12.89 -23.25
N PRO A 152 19.88 12.58 -23.54
CA PRO A 152 20.96 12.74 -22.57
C PRO A 152 21.10 14.17 -22.05
N ASN A 153 21.37 14.31 -20.76
CA ASN A 153 21.55 15.59 -20.08
C ASN A 153 22.33 15.40 -18.77
N SER A 154 23.57 15.88 -18.71
CA SER A 154 24.48 15.68 -17.57
C SER A 154 24.23 16.62 -16.38
N SER A 155 23.17 17.45 -16.42
CA SER A 155 22.86 18.38 -15.34
C SER A 155 22.63 17.66 -14.01
N LYS A 156 23.31 18.14 -12.95
CA LYS A 156 23.10 17.68 -11.57
C LYS A 156 21.74 18.10 -10.98
N LEU A 157 20.98 18.94 -11.68
CA LEU A 157 19.60 19.28 -11.32
C LEU A 157 18.60 18.19 -11.73
N LEU A 158 19.06 17.17 -12.46
CA LEU A 158 18.26 16.06 -12.95
C LEU A 158 18.74 14.75 -12.31
N GLN A 159 17.81 13.81 -12.17
CA GLN A 159 18.08 12.40 -11.97
C GLN A 159 17.32 11.60 -13.02
N PHE A 160 17.83 10.43 -13.35
CA PHE A 160 17.19 9.49 -14.26
C PHE A 160 17.09 8.13 -13.58
N GLY A 161 15.86 7.66 -13.39
CA GLY A 161 15.54 6.35 -12.86
C GLY A 161 14.89 5.47 -13.93
N TYR A 162 15.23 4.20 -13.96
CA TYR A 162 14.55 3.22 -14.80
C TYR A 162 14.40 1.88 -14.10
N MET A 163 13.37 1.14 -14.49
CA MET A 163 13.10 -0.25 -14.14
C MET A 163 12.92 -1.05 -15.43
N ALA A 164 13.65 -2.15 -15.57
CA ALA A 164 13.49 -3.09 -16.68
C ALA A 164 13.01 -4.44 -16.16
N GLN A 165 12.02 -5.01 -16.82
CA GLN A 165 11.40 -6.28 -16.50
C GLN A 165 11.48 -7.24 -17.68
N TRP A 166 11.96 -8.45 -17.44
CA TRP A 166 11.82 -9.59 -18.34
C TRP A 166 10.84 -10.60 -17.74
N SER A 167 10.03 -11.21 -18.60
CA SER A 167 9.03 -12.20 -18.21
C SER A 167 9.33 -13.54 -18.87
N GLY A 168 9.46 -14.58 -18.05
CA GLY A 168 9.49 -15.98 -18.45
C GLY A 168 8.59 -16.78 -17.50
N ASN A 169 9.04 -17.94 -17.05
CA ASN A 169 8.43 -18.65 -15.92
C ASN A 169 8.52 -17.83 -14.62
N ASP A 170 9.66 -17.15 -14.45
CA ASP A 170 9.90 -16.18 -13.37
C ASP A 170 10.00 -14.77 -13.97
N SER A 171 9.71 -13.75 -13.15
CA SER A 171 9.98 -12.35 -13.48
C SER A 171 11.42 -11.97 -13.13
N TYR A 172 12.08 -11.17 -13.95
CA TYR A 172 13.38 -10.59 -13.66
C TYR A 172 13.28 -9.07 -13.71
N VAL A 173 13.53 -8.39 -12.59
CA VAL A 173 13.32 -6.95 -12.44
C VAL A 173 14.63 -6.29 -12.01
N THR A 174 15.07 -5.32 -12.79
CA THR A 174 16.27 -4.53 -12.48
C THR A 174 15.89 -3.07 -12.36
N VAL A 175 16.43 -2.38 -11.36
CA VAL A 175 16.18 -0.95 -11.17
C VAL A 175 17.49 -0.21 -10.96
N LYS A 176 17.60 1.00 -11.51
CA LYS A 176 18.79 1.85 -11.35
C LYS A 176 18.41 3.33 -11.41
N ASN A 177 19.10 4.11 -10.57
CA ASN A 177 19.04 5.57 -10.55
C ASN A 177 20.41 6.15 -10.94
N THR A 178 20.41 7.32 -11.56
CA THR A 178 21.61 8.05 -11.95
C THR A 178 21.42 9.56 -11.80
N THR A 179 22.51 10.28 -11.54
CA THR A 179 22.53 11.75 -11.63
C THR A 179 22.62 12.17 -13.08
N GLY A 180 21.73 13.06 -13.51
CA GLY A 180 21.53 13.39 -14.91
C GLY A 180 20.90 12.25 -15.72
N ILE A 181 20.61 12.51 -16.99
CA ILE A 181 20.29 11.48 -17.98
C ILE A 181 21.61 11.08 -18.67
N PRO A 182 22.07 9.82 -18.54
CA PRO A 182 23.36 9.39 -19.10
C PRO A 182 23.46 9.53 -20.62
N ALA A 183 24.69 9.66 -21.14
CA ALA A 183 24.96 9.65 -22.59
C ALA A 183 24.54 8.34 -23.28
N ALA A 184 24.60 7.23 -22.54
CA ALA A 184 24.08 5.92 -22.92
C ALA A 184 23.14 5.43 -21.79
N PRO A 185 21.83 5.76 -21.85
CA PRO A 185 20.89 5.40 -20.81
C PRO A 185 20.68 3.88 -20.76
N GLY A 186 20.72 3.32 -19.55
CA GLY A 186 20.58 1.89 -19.29
C GLY A 186 21.77 1.27 -18.54
N GLY A 187 21.94 -0.05 -18.66
CA GLY A 187 22.98 -0.79 -17.94
C GLY A 187 22.90 -2.31 -18.10
N SER A 188 23.96 -2.99 -17.67
CA SER A 188 24.06 -4.46 -17.73
C SER A 188 23.96 -5.08 -16.34
N PHE A 189 23.21 -6.16 -16.22
CA PHE A 189 22.99 -6.91 -14.99
C PHE A 189 23.30 -8.39 -15.19
N THR A 190 23.52 -9.10 -14.09
CA THR A 190 23.75 -10.55 -14.09
C THR A 190 22.86 -11.22 -13.05
N ARG A 191 22.24 -12.35 -13.39
CA ARG A 191 21.29 -13.10 -12.55
C ARG A 191 21.92 -13.52 -11.23
N SER A 192 23.20 -13.88 -11.24
CA SER A 192 23.98 -14.23 -10.03
C SER A 192 24.08 -13.10 -9.00
N LYS A 193 23.77 -11.85 -9.38
CA LYS A 193 23.77 -10.68 -8.49
C LYS A 193 22.37 -10.24 -8.05
N LEU A 194 21.32 -10.96 -8.48
CA LEU A 194 19.94 -10.66 -8.08
C LEU A 194 19.61 -11.32 -6.74
N ALA A 195 18.62 -10.77 -6.05
CA ALA A 195 17.91 -11.40 -4.96
C ALA A 195 16.66 -12.10 -5.50
N THR A 196 16.02 -12.95 -4.70
CA THR A 196 14.80 -13.67 -5.07
C THR A 196 13.66 -13.33 -4.12
N MET A 197 12.56 -12.82 -4.65
CA MET A 197 11.30 -12.67 -3.95
C MET A 197 10.30 -13.70 -4.48
N ARG A 198 9.83 -14.58 -3.60
CA ARG A 198 8.80 -15.57 -3.90
C ARG A 198 7.47 -15.05 -3.38
N PHE A 199 6.41 -15.30 -4.13
CA PHE A 199 5.05 -14.95 -3.78
C PHE A 199 4.25 -16.23 -3.57
N SER A 200 3.54 -16.30 -2.46
CA SER A 200 2.54 -17.33 -2.20
C SER A 200 1.20 -16.64 -1.98
N VAL A 201 0.36 -16.67 -3.01
CA VAL A 201 -0.98 -16.09 -2.98
C VAL A 201 -1.95 -17.20 -2.68
N ARG A 202 -2.59 -17.11 -1.52
CA ARG A 202 -3.55 -18.12 -1.05
C ARG A 202 -4.96 -17.71 -1.41
N SER A 203 -5.86 -18.68 -1.52
CA SER A 203 -7.27 -18.42 -1.79
C SER A 203 -8.14 -18.60 -0.55
N GLY A 204 -9.41 -18.20 -0.68
CA GLY A 204 -10.47 -18.49 0.28
C GLY A 204 -10.78 -17.36 1.23
N THR A 205 -9.87 -16.39 1.44
CA THR A 205 -10.12 -15.28 2.37
C THR A 205 -10.40 -13.96 1.66
N GLN A 206 -10.21 -13.81 0.36
CA GLN A 206 -10.42 -12.56 -0.35
C GLN A 206 -11.87 -12.39 -0.82
N ILE A 207 -12.33 -11.13 -0.92
CA ILE A 207 -13.65 -10.78 -1.47
C ILE A 207 -13.70 -10.91 -3.01
N GLY A 208 -12.54 -10.91 -3.68
CA GLY A 208 -12.34 -11.21 -5.09
C GLY A 208 -11.52 -12.49 -5.29
N ARG A 209 -11.49 -13.01 -6.52
CA ARG A 209 -10.67 -14.20 -6.86
C ARG A 209 -9.38 -13.84 -7.58
N GLN A 210 -9.40 -12.80 -8.39
CA GLN A 210 -8.25 -12.36 -9.17
C GLN A 210 -7.35 -11.50 -8.29
N ASN A 211 -6.06 -11.82 -8.32
CA ASN A 211 -5.00 -11.13 -7.61
C ASN A 211 -3.94 -10.70 -8.62
N SER A 212 -3.62 -9.42 -8.65
CA SER A 212 -2.47 -8.89 -9.37
C SER A 212 -1.37 -8.54 -8.38
N ILE A 213 -0.23 -9.22 -8.49
CA ILE A 213 0.94 -8.96 -7.65
C ILE A 213 1.90 -8.05 -8.41
N ALA A 214 2.37 -7.02 -7.73
CA ALA A 214 3.38 -6.12 -8.25
C ALA A 214 4.53 -5.91 -7.26
N LEU A 215 5.65 -5.42 -7.80
CA LEU A 215 6.81 -5.00 -7.04
C LEU A 215 7.19 -3.58 -7.39
N GLN A 216 7.32 -2.74 -6.37
CA GLN A 216 7.74 -1.36 -6.51
C GLN A 216 9.11 -1.17 -5.88
N ALA A 217 9.96 -0.37 -6.53
CA ALA A 217 11.12 0.19 -5.84
C ALA A 217 10.59 1.10 -4.73
N GLN A 218 10.97 0.85 -3.46
CA GLN A 218 10.44 1.63 -2.35
C GLN A 218 10.75 3.11 -2.56
N PRO A 219 9.80 4.03 -2.29
CA PRO A 219 10.06 5.45 -2.26
C PRO A 219 11.30 5.77 -1.43
N LYS A 220 12.27 6.45 -2.04
CA LYS A 220 13.38 7.07 -1.31
C LYS A 220 13.33 8.56 -1.57
N VAL A 221 13.64 9.32 -0.53
CA VAL A 221 13.60 10.79 -0.53
C VAL A 221 14.54 11.43 -1.56
N ASP A 222 15.50 10.68 -2.10
CA ASP A 222 16.55 11.15 -3.00
C ASP A 222 16.66 10.31 -4.29
N ASP A 223 15.63 9.54 -4.66
CA ASP A 223 15.70 8.57 -5.75
C ASP A 223 14.58 8.74 -6.78
N CYS A 224 14.97 8.80 -8.07
CA CYS A 224 14.09 8.91 -9.22
C CYS A 224 13.51 7.55 -9.66
N THR A 225 13.71 6.49 -8.88
CA THR A 225 13.10 5.17 -9.11
C THR A 225 11.84 4.94 -8.30
N THR A 226 11.50 5.88 -7.42
CA THR A 226 10.25 5.89 -6.64
C THR A 226 9.03 5.67 -7.55
N ASP A 227 8.13 4.77 -7.11
CA ASP A 227 6.88 4.37 -7.79
C ASP A 227 7.04 3.65 -9.14
N LEU A 228 8.28 3.38 -9.59
CA LEU A 228 8.47 2.44 -10.69
C LEU A 228 8.03 1.05 -10.23
N MET A 229 7.16 0.42 -11.03
CA MET A 229 6.46 -0.80 -10.70
C MET A 229 6.65 -1.86 -11.79
N ALA A 230 6.84 -3.10 -11.36
CA ALA A 230 6.83 -4.30 -12.21
C ALA A 230 5.63 -5.17 -11.83
N GLY A 231 4.80 -5.54 -12.80
CA GLY A 231 3.71 -6.51 -12.61
C GLY A 231 4.29 -7.92 -12.63
N VAL A 232 4.22 -8.65 -11.52
CA VAL A 232 4.87 -9.96 -11.37
C VAL A 232 3.97 -11.08 -11.89
N HIS A 233 2.68 -11.06 -11.54
CA HIS A 233 1.72 -12.06 -11.94
C HIS A 233 0.30 -11.55 -11.73
N ASP A 234 -0.63 -11.96 -12.60
CA ASP A 234 -2.05 -11.62 -12.50
C ASP A 234 -2.88 -12.85 -12.89
N ASP A 235 -3.53 -13.45 -11.90
CA ASP A 235 -4.38 -14.64 -12.08
C ASP A 235 -5.34 -14.81 -10.89
N SER A 236 -6.22 -15.81 -10.95
CA SER A 236 -7.05 -16.23 -9.83
C SER A 236 -6.25 -16.99 -8.78
N ALA A 237 -6.32 -16.56 -7.51
CA ALA A 237 -5.73 -17.32 -6.41
C ALA A 237 -6.36 -18.72 -6.26
N PRO A 238 -5.58 -19.75 -5.86
CA PRO A 238 -4.21 -19.64 -5.37
C PRO A 238 -3.17 -19.89 -6.46
N TYR A 239 -2.04 -19.20 -6.33
CA TYR A 239 -0.87 -19.43 -7.17
C TYR A 239 0.43 -19.06 -6.43
N SER A 240 1.55 -19.35 -7.07
CA SER A 240 2.86 -18.85 -6.67
C SER A 240 3.55 -18.19 -7.84
N ALA A 241 4.29 -17.12 -7.56
CA ALA A 241 5.11 -16.44 -8.55
C ALA A 241 6.50 -16.17 -7.97
N VAL A 242 7.49 -15.95 -8.82
CA VAL A 242 8.85 -15.62 -8.40
C VAL A 242 9.33 -14.41 -9.19
N ALA A 243 9.94 -13.46 -8.48
CA ALA A 243 10.63 -12.33 -9.08
C ALA A 243 12.09 -12.29 -8.60
N HIS A 244 13.01 -12.21 -9.54
CA HIS A 244 14.41 -11.95 -9.29
C HIS A 244 14.68 -10.45 -9.41
N VAL A 245 15.15 -9.84 -8.34
CA VAL A 245 15.22 -8.37 -8.23
C VAL A 245 16.64 -7.89 -7.96
N THR A 246 17.02 -6.71 -8.44
CA THR A 246 18.29 -6.09 -8.02
C THR A 246 18.31 -5.88 -6.50
N PRO A 247 19.47 -5.99 -5.82
CA PRO A 247 19.58 -5.72 -4.40
C PRO A 247 19.08 -4.31 -4.05
N GLY A 248 18.34 -4.20 -2.94
CA GLY A 248 17.68 -2.95 -2.57
C GLY A 248 16.45 -3.19 -1.72
N THR A 249 15.71 -2.12 -1.47
CA THR A 249 14.44 -2.21 -0.73
C THR A 249 13.27 -2.20 -1.70
N TRP A 250 12.44 -3.22 -1.57
CA TRP A 250 11.29 -3.49 -2.42
C TRP A 250 10.01 -3.40 -1.60
N GLN A 251 8.99 -2.82 -2.21
CA GLN A 251 7.63 -2.74 -1.71
C GLN A 251 6.77 -3.70 -2.54
N PRO A 252 6.46 -4.90 -2.02
CA PRO A 252 5.48 -5.77 -2.67
C PRO A 252 4.09 -5.14 -2.58
N ARG A 253 3.21 -5.50 -3.51
CA ARG A 253 1.82 -5.07 -3.57
C ARG A 253 0.96 -6.23 -4.04
N ASP A 254 -0.25 -6.34 -3.50
CA ASP A 254 -1.35 -7.04 -4.15
C ASP A 254 -2.50 -6.09 -4.45
N ASP A 255 -3.19 -6.36 -5.55
CA ASP A 255 -4.47 -5.76 -5.90
C ASP A 255 -5.47 -6.89 -6.10
N ILE A 256 -6.67 -6.74 -5.54
CA ILE A 256 -7.72 -7.76 -5.57
C ILE A 256 -8.85 -7.25 -6.45
N PHE A 257 -9.23 -8.03 -7.46
CA PHE A 257 -10.32 -7.65 -8.38
C PHE A 257 -11.56 -8.51 -8.16
N ALA A 258 -12.73 -7.85 -8.11
CA ALA A 258 -14.02 -8.51 -8.01
C ALA A 258 -14.53 -9.01 -9.37
N SER A 259 -15.62 -9.78 -9.34
CA SER A 259 -16.23 -10.38 -10.54
C SER A 259 -16.71 -9.37 -11.59
N ASN A 260 -16.89 -8.11 -11.22
CA ASN A 260 -17.28 -7.02 -12.12
C ASN A 260 -16.07 -6.22 -12.65
N GLY A 261 -14.84 -6.62 -12.32
CA GLY A 261 -13.60 -5.95 -12.71
C GLY A 261 -13.18 -4.80 -11.79
N ASP A 262 -13.95 -4.48 -10.76
CA ASP A 262 -13.54 -3.45 -9.79
C ASP A 262 -12.33 -3.90 -8.99
N ASP A 263 -11.42 -2.97 -8.72
CA ASP A 263 -10.47 -3.08 -7.62
C ASP A 263 -11.24 -2.98 -6.28
N VAL A 264 -11.10 -3.99 -5.44
CA VAL A 264 -11.87 -4.18 -4.21
C VAL A 264 -11.00 -4.34 -2.97
N GLY A 265 -9.69 -4.27 -3.10
CA GLY A 265 -8.79 -4.43 -1.97
C GLY A 265 -7.38 -4.84 -2.38
N GLY A 266 -6.62 -5.33 -1.41
CA GLY A 266 -5.18 -5.51 -1.53
C GLY A 266 -4.43 -4.34 -0.92
N GLY A 267 -3.11 -4.43 -0.86
CA GLY A 267 -2.32 -3.40 -0.22
C GLY A 267 -0.83 -3.70 -0.21
N PHE A 268 -0.17 -3.09 0.78
CA PHE A 268 1.29 -2.98 0.82
C PHE A 268 1.84 -3.64 2.08
N PRO A 269 2.30 -4.91 2.01
CA PRO A 269 3.03 -5.52 3.11
C PRO A 269 4.26 -4.68 3.48
N LYS A 270 4.81 -4.91 4.67
CA LYS A 270 6.04 -4.22 5.07
C LYS A 270 7.16 -4.41 4.03
N VAL A 271 7.87 -3.33 3.73
CA VAL A 271 9.02 -3.31 2.82
C VAL A 271 10.07 -4.37 3.16
N ARG A 272 10.81 -4.80 2.13
CA ARG A 272 11.84 -5.85 2.21
C ARG A 272 13.15 -5.36 1.60
N THR A 273 14.18 -5.25 2.43
CA THR A 273 15.54 -5.02 1.96
C THR A 273 16.21 -6.36 1.69
N LEU A 274 16.60 -6.58 0.44
CA LEU A 274 17.22 -7.82 -0.02
C LEU A 274 18.64 -7.57 -0.52
N LYS A 275 19.55 -8.48 -0.15
CA LYS A 275 20.92 -8.55 -0.68
C LYS A 275 20.98 -9.54 -1.85
N ALA A 276 22.01 -9.43 -2.68
CA ALA A 276 22.27 -10.41 -3.74
C ALA A 276 22.30 -11.84 -3.18
N GLY A 277 21.68 -12.79 -3.87
CA GLY A 277 21.57 -14.19 -3.45
C GLY A 277 20.59 -14.45 -2.31
N GLN A 278 20.03 -13.42 -1.67
CA GLN A 278 19.03 -13.60 -0.61
C GLN A 278 17.68 -14.01 -1.20
N SER A 279 16.98 -14.93 -0.54
CA SER A 279 15.60 -15.31 -0.87
C SER A 279 14.64 -14.91 0.25
N PHE A 280 13.46 -14.41 -0.12
CA PHE A 280 12.37 -14.11 0.81
C PHE A 280 11.03 -14.53 0.22
N THR A 281 10.11 -15.05 1.03
CA THR A 281 8.74 -15.37 0.61
C THR A 281 7.76 -14.36 1.20
N GLN A 282 7.09 -13.59 0.34
CA GLN A 282 5.94 -12.79 0.68
C GLN A 282 4.65 -13.61 0.52
N TYR A 283 3.80 -13.55 1.53
CA TYR A 283 2.51 -14.20 1.52
C TYR A 283 1.40 -13.18 1.34
N PHE A 284 0.35 -13.57 0.61
CA PHE A 284 -0.91 -12.85 0.48
C PHE A 284 -2.06 -13.85 0.66
N GLY A 285 -3.18 -13.38 1.20
CA GLY A 285 -4.37 -14.19 1.46
C GLY A 285 -4.25 -15.13 2.66
N ARG A 286 -3.35 -14.88 3.62
CA ARG A 286 -3.15 -15.83 4.73
C ARG A 286 -4.28 -15.74 5.74
N ALA A 287 -4.96 -16.87 5.96
CA ALA A 287 -5.87 -17.01 7.07
C ALA A 287 -5.14 -16.85 8.42
N ALA A 288 -5.78 -16.29 9.45
CA ALA A 288 -7.14 -15.78 9.48
C ALA A 288 -7.15 -14.26 9.30
N TRP A 289 -8.12 -13.71 8.55
CA TRP A 289 -8.29 -12.26 8.46
C TRP A 289 -9.07 -11.75 9.67
N SER A 290 -8.59 -10.67 10.27
CA SER A 290 -9.05 -10.13 11.55
C SER A 290 -8.93 -8.61 11.56
N PRO A 291 -9.54 -7.91 12.54
CA PRO A 291 -9.35 -6.48 12.73
C PRO A 291 -7.88 -6.10 12.90
N MET A 292 -7.46 -5.00 12.26
CA MET A 292 -6.04 -4.73 12.05
C MET A 292 -5.42 -3.71 13.00
N HIS A 293 -6.11 -2.60 13.33
CA HIS A 293 -5.46 -1.55 14.14
C HIS A 293 -6.36 -0.66 15.01
N TYR A 294 -7.61 -0.39 14.63
CA TYR A 294 -8.41 0.55 15.39
C TYR A 294 -8.92 -0.03 16.73
N LEU A 295 -8.60 0.67 17.82
CA LEU A 295 -9.06 0.48 19.18
C LEU A 295 -9.95 1.67 19.60
N PRO A 296 -10.89 1.49 20.53
CA PRO A 296 -11.74 2.58 21.01
C PRO A 296 -10.91 3.71 21.63
N MET A 297 -11.34 4.95 21.43
CA MET A 297 -10.72 6.12 22.05
C MET A 297 -11.69 6.76 23.03
N VAL A 298 -11.15 7.23 24.16
CA VAL A 298 -11.87 8.01 25.16
C VAL A 298 -11.35 9.43 25.08
N GLY A 299 -12.22 10.39 24.79
CA GLY A 299 -11.83 11.80 24.63
C GLY A 299 -13.05 12.69 24.42
N HIS A 300 -12.91 13.99 24.71
CA HIS A 300 -13.99 14.97 24.52
C HIS A 300 -15.34 14.56 25.14
N LYS A 301 -15.31 13.90 26.32
CA LYS A 301 -16.49 13.31 26.99
C LYS A 301 -17.25 12.30 26.10
N SER A 302 -16.55 11.57 25.26
CA SER A 302 -17.11 10.55 24.35
C SER A 302 -16.23 9.32 24.27
N VAL A 303 -16.83 8.20 23.84
CA VAL A 303 -16.12 7.04 23.31
C VAL A 303 -16.28 7.07 21.79
N THR A 304 -15.17 7.06 21.07
CA THR A 304 -15.13 7.03 19.61
C THR A 304 -14.49 5.74 19.10
N PHE A 305 -14.95 5.26 17.95
CA PHE A 305 -14.42 4.07 17.30
C PHE A 305 -14.54 4.19 15.78
N PHE A 306 -13.45 3.85 15.10
CA PHE A 306 -13.36 3.80 13.64
C PHE A 306 -13.40 2.33 13.21
N PRO A 307 -14.52 1.84 12.70
CA PRO A 307 -14.70 0.46 12.24
C PRO A 307 -14.10 0.24 10.84
N ASP A 308 -12.93 0.79 10.60
CA ASP A 308 -12.17 0.49 9.39
C ASP A 308 -11.19 -0.66 9.67
N ALA A 309 -10.78 -1.34 8.61
CA ALA A 309 -9.89 -2.48 8.64
C ALA A 309 -10.28 -3.62 9.61
N LEU A 310 -11.58 -3.96 9.68
CA LEU A 310 -12.10 -5.00 10.57
C LEU A 310 -11.88 -6.43 10.06
N ILE A 311 -11.68 -6.62 8.76
CA ILE A 311 -11.40 -7.94 8.18
C ILE A 311 -10.32 -7.76 7.11
N GLY A 312 -9.05 -7.85 7.51
CA GLY A 312 -7.94 -7.66 6.59
C GLY A 312 -6.83 -8.69 6.73
N ASP A 313 -5.95 -8.72 5.72
CA ASP A 313 -4.86 -9.68 5.65
C ASP A 313 -3.77 -9.38 6.69
N PRO A 314 -3.44 -10.34 7.57
CA PRO A 314 -2.47 -10.10 8.63
C PRO A 314 -1.08 -9.68 8.11
N ASP A 315 -0.67 -10.07 6.89
CA ASP A 315 0.66 -9.80 6.34
C ASP A 315 0.75 -8.54 5.46
N VAL A 316 -0.39 -7.93 5.09
CA VAL A 316 -0.48 -6.79 4.13
C VAL A 316 -0.57 -5.41 4.81
N GLY A 317 -0.74 -5.37 6.14
CA GLY A 317 -0.80 -4.11 6.90
C GLY A 317 -2.18 -3.44 6.84
N VAL A 318 -2.32 -2.25 7.44
CA VAL A 318 -3.63 -1.63 7.73
C VAL A 318 -4.41 -1.13 6.50
N SER A 319 -3.75 -1.04 5.35
CA SER A 319 -4.38 -0.71 4.06
C SER A 319 -4.77 -2.02 3.36
N GLY A 320 -6.03 -2.15 2.90
CA GLY A 320 -6.43 -3.30 2.07
C GLY A 320 -7.36 -4.30 2.72
N ALA A 321 -7.99 -3.93 3.83
CA ALA A 321 -9.04 -4.75 4.42
C ALA A 321 -10.32 -4.71 3.57
N ASP A 322 -11.10 -5.79 3.67
CA ASP A 322 -12.38 -5.86 2.98
C ASP A 322 -13.40 -4.90 3.62
N PRO A 323 -14.26 -4.27 2.81
CA PRO A 323 -15.33 -3.42 3.33
C PRO A 323 -16.32 -4.25 4.16
N THR A 324 -16.76 -3.65 5.26
CA THR A 324 -17.71 -4.28 6.19
C THR A 324 -18.98 -3.45 6.38
N LYS A 325 -20.01 -4.16 6.83
CA LYS A 325 -21.16 -3.61 7.50
C LYS A 325 -21.06 -4.08 8.95
N GLU A 326 -21.12 -3.14 9.87
CA GLU A 326 -20.95 -3.45 11.29
C GLU A 326 -22.00 -2.79 12.16
N THR A 327 -22.34 -3.46 13.24
CA THR A 327 -23.16 -2.87 14.31
C THR A 327 -22.30 -2.65 15.53
N VAL A 328 -22.19 -1.39 15.94
CA VAL A 328 -21.44 -0.95 17.12
C VAL A 328 -22.41 -0.58 18.23
N VAL A 329 -22.19 -1.11 19.43
CA VAL A 329 -23.01 -0.85 20.61
C VAL A 329 -22.12 -0.47 21.78
N LEU A 330 -22.33 0.72 22.34
CA LEU A 330 -21.75 1.12 23.62
C LEU A 330 -22.81 0.98 24.72
N SER A 331 -22.42 0.37 25.84
CA SER A 331 -23.25 0.25 27.03
C SER A 331 -22.46 0.53 28.31
N LYS A 332 -23.18 0.84 29.39
CA LYS A 332 -22.65 0.98 30.75
C LYS A 332 -23.57 0.22 31.69
N GLY A 333 -23.03 -0.81 32.35
CA GLY A 333 -23.87 -1.78 33.05
C GLY A 333 -24.88 -2.43 32.09
N GLY A 334 -26.14 -2.53 32.48
CA GLY A 334 -27.21 -3.07 31.62
C GLY A 334 -27.81 -2.08 30.62
N THR A 335 -27.33 -0.84 30.56
CA THR A 335 -27.96 0.23 29.76
C THR A 335 -27.17 0.52 28.48
N THR A 336 -27.82 0.37 27.33
CA THR A 336 -27.29 0.83 26.03
C THR A 336 -27.24 2.36 26.00
N ILE A 337 -26.05 2.91 25.73
CA ILE A 337 -25.83 4.34 25.53
C ILE A 337 -26.10 4.72 24.08
N LYS A 338 -25.55 3.93 23.15
CA LYS A 338 -25.75 4.12 21.72
C LYS A 338 -25.58 2.81 20.99
N LYS A 339 -26.41 2.61 19.96
CA LYS A 339 -26.29 1.55 18.96
C LYS A 339 -26.31 2.21 17.59
N GLN A 340 -25.39 1.82 16.72
CA GLN A 340 -25.29 2.36 15.37
C GLN A 340 -24.89 1.22 14.42
N THR A 341 -25.53 1.18 13.25
CA THR A 341 -25.09 0.32 12.15
C THR A 341 -24.38 1.21 11.13
N LEU A 342 -23.20 0.77 10.73
CA LEU A 342 -22.31 1.44 9.81
C LEU A 342 -22.14 0.54 8.59
N THR A 343 -22.20 1.15 7.41
CA THR A 343 -22.24 0.46 6.12
C THR A 343 -21.33 1.14 5.11
N ASN A 344 -20.23 1.74 5.57
CA ASN A 344 -19.38 2.49 4.66
C ASN A 344 -18.46 1.54 3.93
N TRP A 345 -18.55 1.56 2.61
CA TRP A 345 -17.72 0.78 1.69
C TRP A 345 -16.90 1.69 0.75
N GLY A 346 -16.88 3.01 1.03
CA GLY A 346 -16.12 4.03 0.31
C GLY A 346 -15.03 4.69 1.15
N SER A 347 -14.43 5.78 0.66
CA SER A 347 -13.21 6.41 1.20
C SER A 347 -13.35 7.27 2.46
N SER A 348 -14.45 7.15 3.21
CA SER A 348 -14.62 7.87 4.47
C SER A 348 -14.73 6.89 5.62
N ASP A 349 -13.96 7.07 6.68
CA ASP A 349 -14.11 6.24 7.87
C ASP A 349 -15.41 6.64 8.57
N ALA A 350 -16.42 5.78 8.53
CA ALA A 350 -17.66 6.07 9.23
C ALA A 350 -17.43 5.96 10.74
N GLU A 351 -17.48 7.09 11.44
CA GLU A 351 -17.19 7.11 12.87
C GLU A 351 -18.40 6.67 13.71
N PHE A 352 -18.14 5.82 14.72
CA PHE A 352 -19.01 5.68 15.87
C PHE A 352 -18.56 6.64 16.97
N SER A 353 -19.46 7.49 17.46
CA SER A 353 -19.20 8.36 18.61
C SER A 353 -20.39 8.37 19.56
N ALA A 354 -20.15 8.18 20.85
CA ALA A 354 -21.16 8.17 21.89
C ALA A 354 -20.70 8.96 23.12
N GLY A 355 -21.52 9.92 23.57
CA GLY A 355 -21.22 10.73 24.75
C GLY A 355 -21.25 9.92 26.04
N ILE A 356 -20.25 10.13 26.90
CA ILE A 356 -20.14 9.53 28.24
C ILE A 356 -20.12 10.62 29.31
N ARG A 357 -20.82 10.38 30.44
CA ARG A 357 -21.07 11.41 31.46
C ARG A 357 -20.35 11.19 32.79
N SER A 358 -19.85 9.99 33.05
CA SER A 358 -19.27 9.65 34.35
C SER A 358 -18.20 8.57 34.20
N VAL A 359 -17.21 8.61 35.09
CA VAL A 359 -16.21 7.53 35.19
C VAL A 359 -16.92 6.20 35.41
N GLY A 360 -16.42 5.12 34.80
CA GLY A 360 -16.96 3.79 35.03
C GLY A 360 -16.49 2.77 34.00
N TRP A 361 -17.00 1.56 34.15
CA TRP A 361 -16.81 0.49 33.19
C TRP A 361 -17.81 0.58 32.05
N TYR A 362 -17.30 0.46 30.84
CA TYR A 362 -18.05 0.52 29.60
C TYR A 362 -17.81 -0.76 28.82
N HIS A 363 -18.83 -1.14 28.04
CA HIS A 363 -18.79 -2.29 27.17
C HIS A 363 -19.10 -1.84 25.75
N LEU A 364 -18.13 -1.98 24.85
CA LEU A 364 -18.25 -1.68 23.43
C LEU A 364 -18.19 -2.99 22.64
N THR A 365 -19.26 -3.31 21.91
CA THR A 365 -19.31 -4.49 21.05
C THR A 365 -19.40 -4.09 19.59
N VAL A 366 -18.72 -4.84 18.72
CA VAL A 366 -18.75 -4.69 17.27
C VAL A 366 -19.10 -6.04 16.65
N ASP A 367 -20.05 -6.04 15.72
CA ASP A 367 -20.40 -7.21 14.91
C ASP A 367 -20.27 -6.87 13.44
N ALA A 368 -19.18 -7.31 12.80
CA ALA A 368 -18.78 -6.92 11.46
C ALA A 368 -18.97 -8.07 10.48
N HIS A 369 -19.62 -7.77 9.35
CA HIS A 369 -19.84 -8.68 8.25
C HIS A 369 -19.28 -8.07 6.97
N ARG A 370 -18.64 -8.87 6.11
CA ARG A 370 -18.23 -8.36 4.79
C ARG A 370 -19.42 -7.84 4.01
N TYR A 371 -19.24 -6.68 3.38
CA TYR A 371 -20.31 -5.98 2.68
C TYR A 371 -19.76 -5.06 1.59
N ARG A 372 -20.15 -5.29 0.34
CA ARG A 372 -19.89 -4.40 -0.80
C ARG A 372 -21.05 -4.55 -1.80
N PRO A 373 -21.88 -3.51 -2.00
CA PRO A 373 -22.94 -3.55 -3.01
C PRO A 373 -22.38 -3.79 -4.41
N GLY A 374 -23.17 -4.47 -5.26
CA GLY A 374 -22.85 -4.61 -6.69
C GLY A 374 -21.84 -5.71 -7.05
N ILE A 375 -21.31 -6.45 -6.07
CA ILE A 375 -20.42 -7.59 -6.32
C ILE A 375 -20.94 -8.88 -5.71
N THR A 376 -20.52 -10.00 -6.29
CA THR A 376 -20.82 -11.35 -5.81
C THR A 376 -19.61 -11.90 -5.06
N PHE A 377 -19.79 -12.23 -3.78
CA PHE A 377 -18.71 -12.82 -2.99
C PHE A 377 -18.48 -14.30 -3.35
N PRO A 378 -17.22 -14.79 -3.29
CA PRO A 378 -16.94 -16.21 -3.44
C PRO A 378 -17.71 -17.08 -2.44
N THR A 379 -18.32 -18.15 -2.92
CA THR A 379 -18.96 -19.15 -2.05
C THR A 379 -17.95 -19.76 -1.09
N GLY A 380 -18.32 -19.91 0.18
CA GLY A 380 -17.47 -20.56 1.18
C GLY A 380 -16.31 -19.70 1.70
N MET A 381 -16.30 -18.41 1.40
CA MET A 381 -15.30 -17.44 1.87
C MET A 381 -15.04 -17.54 3.39
N LEU A 382 -13.77 -17.51 3.74
CA LEU A 382 -13.23 -17.50 5.10
C LEU A 382 -13.30 -16.09 5.67
N SER A 383 -13.26 -15.99 7.00
CA SER A 383 -13.28 -14.71 7.73
C SER A 383 -14.44 -13.80 7.31
N SER A 384 -15.63 -14.39 7.09
CA SER A 384 -16.81 -13.66 6.60
C SER A 384 -17.43 -12.71 7.63
N ARG A 385 -17.09 -12.92 8.90
CA ARG A 385 -17.61 -12.18 10.05
C ARG A 385 -16.55 -12.13 11.16
N ALA A 386 -16.41 -10.99 11.80
CA ALA A 386 -15.62 -10.81 13.01
C ALA A 386 -16.44 -10.09 14.08
N THR A 387 -16.24 -10.45 15.35
CA THR A 387 -16.88 -9.75 16.47
C THR A 387 -15.84 -9.30 17.48
N LEU A 388 -16.00 -8.08 17.98
CA LEU A 388 -15.18 -7.50 19.05
C LEU A 388 -16.06 -7.20 20.25
N ASP A 389 -15.53 -7.45 21.44
CA ASP A 389 -16.18 -7.18 22.71
C ASP A 389 -15.11 -6.65 23.67
N TRP A 390 -15.19 -5.35 23.92
CA TRP A 390 -14.25 -4.63 24.77
C TRP A 390 -14.92 -4.15 26.03
N TYR A 391 -14.41 -4.58 27.17
CA TYR A 391 -14.82 -4.13 28.48
C TYR A 391 -13.68 -3.32 29.09
N PHE A 392 -13.89 -2.02 29.26
CA PHE A 392 -12.83 -1.12 29.71
C PHE A 392 -13.32 0.00 30.61
N LYS A 393 -12.42 0.49 31.45
CA LYS A 393 -12.70 1.66 32.28
C LYS A 393 -12.48 2.95 31.49
N ALA A 394 -13.50 3.79 31.39
CA ALA A 394 -13.41 5.11 30.75
C ALA A 394 -13.57 6.24 31.77
N ASP A 395 -12.83 7.32 31.54
CA ASP A 395 -12.90 8.57 32.28
C ASP A 395 -13.16 9.72 31.29
N PRO A 396 -14.34 10.38 31.34
CA PRO A 396 -14.68 11.44 30.40
C PRO A 396 -13.76 12.66 30.47
N ALA A 397 -12.94 12.79 31.52
CA ALA A 397 -11.96 13.86 31.66
C ALA A 397 -10.60 13.53 31.00
N LYS A 398 -10.40 12.30 30.50
CA LYS A 398 -9.15 11.87 29.85
C LYS A 398 -9.28 11.81 28.33
N SER A 399 -8.14 11.94 27.66
CA SER A 399 -7.99 11.76 26.21
C SER A 399 -6.93 10.70 25.93
N VAL A 400 -7.36 9.45 25.73
CA VAL A 400 -6.49 8.27 25.59
C VAL A 400 -7.12 7.19 24.72
N VAL A 401 -6.31 6.31 24.15
CA VAL A 401 -6.78 5.01 23.63
C VAL A 401 -7.21 4.14 24.81
N ALA A 402 -8.35 3.46 24.67
CA ALA A 402 -8.83 2.53 25.66
C ALA A 402 -7.78 1.43 25.94
N PRO A 403 -7.66 0.98 27.20
CA PRO A 403 -6.70 -0.05 27.63
C PRO A 403 -7.07 -1.47 27.18
N VAL A 404 -7.44 -1.65 25.91
CA VAL A 404 -7.87 -2.92 25.31
C VAL A 404 -6.96 -3.33 24.15
N PHE A 405 -7.16 -4.54 23.64
CA PHE A 405 -6.31 -5.20 22.65
C PHE A 405 -7.12 -5.67 21.44
N LEU A 406 -6.43 -5.80 20.31
CA LEU A 406 -6.85 -6.59 19.16
C LEU A 406 -6.05 -7.90 19.12
N THR A 407 -6.68 -8.99 18.72
CA THR A 407 -6.02 -10.28 18.61
C THR A 407 -5.73 -10.62 17.17
N ARG A 408 -4.45 -10.77 16.83
CA ARG A 408 -4.06 -11.35 15.54
C ARG A 408 -3.87 -12.86 15.67
N PHE A 409 -4.60 -13.62 14.86
CA PHE A 409 -4.45 -15.07 14.72
C PHE A 409 -3.64 -15.42 13.46
N LEU A 410 -2.62 -16.27 13.63
CA LEU A 410 -1.76 -16.76 12.56
C LEU A 410 -1.69 -18.29 12.59
N PRO A 411 -2.71 -19.00 12.07
CA PRO A 411 -2.61 -20.43 11.78
C PRO A 411 -1.39 -20.77 10.91
N THR A 412 -0.70 -21.84 11.28
CA THR A 412 0.48 -22.35 10.57
C THR A 412 0.20 -23.73 9.97
N GLY A 413 0.96 -24.09 8.93
CA GLY A 413 0.81 -25.39 8.27
C GLY A 413 -0.43 -25.53 7.37
N LEU A 414 -1.17 -24.45 7.12
CA LEU A 414 -2.29 -24.50 6.16
C LEU A 414 -1.77 -24.54 4.71
N ASN A 415 -2.50 -25.25 3.84
CA ASN A 415 -2.24 -25.32 2.40
C ASN A 415 -2.57 -23.98 1.67
N SER A 416 -2.44 -23.97 0.34
CA SER A 416 -2.68 -22.78 -0.49
C SER A 416 -4.15 -22.31 -0.52
N HIS A 417 -5.08 -23.14 -0.08
CA HIS A 417 -6.51 -22.82 0.05
C HIS A 417 -6.89 -22.49 1.51
N ASN A 418 -5.90 -22.23 2.37
CA ASN A 418 -6.07 -22.02 3.80
C ASN A 418 -6.80 -23.18 4.51
N GLN A 419 -6.49 -24.41 4.11
CA GLN A 419 -7.02 -25.62 4.74
C GLN A 419 -5.96 -26.29 5.64
N ALA A 420 -6.40 -26.73 6.82
CA ALA A 420 -5.66 -27.65 7.66
C ALA A 420 -6.04 -29.09 7.33
N ALA A 421 -5.12 -30.03 7.55
CA ALA A 421 -5.39 -31.45 7.38
C ALA A 421 -6.53 -31.93 8.31
N PRO A 422 -7.44 -32.81 7.85
CA PRO A 422 -8.47 -33.42 8.69
C PRO A 422 -7.93 -34.08 9.97
N ASN A 423 -8.66 -33.95 11.08
CA ASN A 423 -8.35 -34.58 12.38
C ASN A 423 -6.94 -34.28 12.93
N SER A 424 -6.30 -33.23 12.44
CA SER A 424 -4.96 -32.82 12.85
C SER A 424 -4.98 -31.81 13.99
N THR A 425 -3.80 -31.33 14.40
CA THR A 425 -3.68 -30.17 15.29
C THR A 425 -2.98 -29.04 14.54
N THR A 426 -3.61 -27.87 14.49
CA THR A 426 -3.03 -26.65 13.94
C THR A 426 -2.46 -25.79 15.06
N THR A 427 -1.19 -25.38 14.92
CA THR A 427 -0.60 -24.35 15.76
C THR A 427 -1.01 -22.98 15.25
N VAL A 428 -1.60 -22.17 16.12
CA VAL A 428 -2.04 -20.81 15.83
C VAL A 428 -1.18 -19.85 16.64
N GLY A 429 -0.39 -19.02 15.97
CA GLY A 429 0.27 -17.88 16.61
C GLY A 429 -0.78 -16.83 17.00
N VAL A 430 -0.67 -16.28 18.20
CA VAL A 430 -1.62 -15.34 18.77
C VAL A 430 -0.85 -14.16 19.34
N SER A 431 -1.26 -12.94 18.99
CA SER A 431 -0.67 -11.72 19.55
C SER A 431 -1.75 -10.73 19.95
N ALA A 432 -1.59 -10.12 21.12
CA ALA A 432 -2.44 -9.06 21.63
C ALA A 432 -1.84 -7.70 21.24
N GLY A 433 -2.31 -7.16 20.13
CA GLY A 433 -1.79 -5.93 19.52
C GLY A 433 -2.49 -4.67 20.02
N ARG A 434 -1.71 -3.58 20.10
CA ARG A 434 -2.18 -2.20 20.28
C ARG A 434 -1.40 -1.30 19.32
N GLY A 435 -1.64 -1.48 18.02
CA GLY A 435 -0.94 -0.75 16.97
C GLY A 435 -1.22 0.75 17.03
N SER A 436 -0.28 1.58 16.54
CA SER A 436 -0.48 3.04 16.47
C SER A 436 -1.72 3.38 15.64
N GLN A 437 -2.51 4.35 16.10
CA GLN A 437 -3.69 4.89 15.40
C GLN A 437 -3.43 6.30 14.86
N GLY A 438 -2.16 6.70 14.75
CA GLY A 438 -1.73 8.03 14.32
C GLY A 438 -0.64 8.61 15.22
N PRO A 439 0.17 9.56 14.72
CA PRO A 439 1.31 10.11 15.45
C PRO A 439 0.91 10.90 16.71
N ASP A 440 -0.28 11.49 16.73
CA ASP A 440 -0.76 12.34 17.83
C ASP A 440 -1.60 11.58 18.88
N VAL A 441 -1.88 10.29 18.62
CA VAL A 441 -2.76 9.48 19.47
C VAL A 441 -1.97 8.87 20.64
N LYS A 442 -2.36 9.20 21.87
CA LYS A 442 -1.69 8.72 23.09
C LYS A 442 -2.26 7.38 23.55
N PHE A 443 -1.39 6.39 23.63
CA PHE A 443 -1.71 5.07 24.18
C PHE A 443 -1.47 5.05 25.69
N THR A 444 -2.43 4.53 26.43
CA THR A 444 -2.19 4.08 27.81
C THR A 444 -1.15 2.97 27.80
N THR A 445 -0.21 2.93 28.75
CA THR A 445 0.71 1.80 28.86
C THR A 445 -0.03 0.64 29.55
N VAL A 446 -0.32 -0.43 28.80
CA VAL A 446 -0.92 -1.66 29.32
C VAL A 446 -0.30 -2.89 28.64
N SER A 447 -0.23 -3.99 29.38
CA SER A 447 0.32 -5.27 28.92
C SER A 447 -0.70 -6.38 29.15
N ALA A 448 -0.79 -7.31 28.22
CA ALA A 448 -1.62 -8.50 28.39
C ALA A 448 -1.09 -9.37 29.54
N LYS A 449 -1.96 -9.66 30.51
CA LYS A 449 -1.69 -10.53 31.65
C LYS A 449 -2.06 -11.98 31.35
N SER A 450 -3.20 -12.20 30.69
CA SER A 450 -3.61 -13.53 30.26
C SER A 450 -4.23 -13.51 28.87
N VAL A 451 -3.98 -14.60 28.13
CA VAL A 451 -4.54 -14.85 26.80
C VAL A 451 -5.12 -16.25 26.80
N ARG A 452 -6.42 -16.34 26.53
CA ARG A 452 -7.15 -17.60 26.38
C ARG A 452 -7.65 -17.71 24.95
N VAL A 453 -7.69 -18.92 24.42
CA VAL A 453 -8.12 -19.18 23.05
C VAL A 453 -9.08 -20.35 23.03
N TRP A 454 -10.11 -20.24 22.20
CA TRP A 454 -11.07 -21.29 21.92
C TRP A 454 -11.22 -21.47 20.41
N SER A 455 -11.59 -22.69 20.01
CA SER A 455 -12.01 -23.00 18.65
C SER A 455 -13.43 -23.52 18.62
N SER A 456 -14.08 -23.36 17.47
CA SER A 456 -15.41 -23.89 17.20
C SER A 456 -15.46 -24.48 15.80
N ALA A 457 -16.11 -25.62 15.65
CA ALA A 457 -16.35 -26.30 14.37
C ALA A 457 -17.81 -26.20 13.89
N ASP A 458 -18.69 -25.54 14.67
CA ASP A 458 -20.14 -25.50 14.44
C ASP A 458 -20.67 -24.07 14.25
N GLY A 459 -19.80 -23.17 13.81
CA GLY A 459 -20.14 -21.77 13.57
C GLY A 459 -20.25 -20.93 14.86
N GLY A 460 -19.57 -21.33 15.93
CA GLY A 460 -19.52 -20.60 17.18
C GLY A 460 -20.67 -20.91 18.15
N LYS A 461 -21.40 -22.02 17.93
CA LYS A 461 -22.45 -22.48 18.86
C LYS A 461 -21.82 -23.13 20.10
N THR A 462 -20.79 -23.94 19.90
CA THR A 462 -19.98 -24.52 20.99
C THR A 462 -18.52 -24.13 20.85
N TRP A 463 -17.83 -24.03 21.98
CA TRP A 463 -16.44 -23.57 22.06
C TRP A 463 -15.59 -24.56 22.86
N LYS A 464 -14.48 -24.99 22.27
CA LYS A 464 -13.49 -25.86 22.91
C LYS A 464 -12.25 -25.04 23.24
N ALA A 465 -11.78 -25.11 24.49
CA ALA A 465 -10.57 -24.41 24.89
C ALA A 465 -9.35 -25.02 24.19
N ALA A 466 -8.48 -24.16 23.65
CA ALA A 466 -7.19 -24.55 23.11
C ALA A 466 -6.12 -24.46 24.21
N ALA A 467 -5.12 -25.34 24.16
CA ALA A 467 -3.94 -25.20 25.01
C ALA A 467 -3.11 -24.02 24.53
N VAL A 468 -2.87 -23.03 25.40
CA VAL A 468 -2.11 -21.81 25.07
C VAL A 468 -0.78 -21.82 25.82
N LYS A 469 0.31 -21.63 25.09
CA LYS A 469 1.66 -21.46 25.63
C LYS A 469 2.17 -20.06 25.32
N HIS A 470 2.78 -19.41 26.30
CA HIS A 470 3.44 -18.12 26.11
C HIS A 470 4.89 -18.35 25.65
N SER A 471 5.31 -17.67 24.58
CA SER A 471 6.65 -17.76 24.00
C SER A 471 7.14 -16.37 23.58
N GLY A 472 8.06 -15.82 24.37
CA GLY A 472 8.58 -14.47 24.18
C GLY A 472 7.47 -13.41 24.35
N SER A 473 7.17 -12.67 23.28
CA SER A 473 6.11 -11.65 23.23
C SER A 473 4.81 -12.15 22.58
N THR A 474 4.72 -13.44 22.26
CA THR A 474 3.59 -14.03 21.55
C THR A 474 3.06 -15.25 22.27
N TRP A 475 1.82 -15.62 21.97
CA TRP A 475 1.19 -16.84 22.46
C TRP A 475 1.03 -17.81 21.30
N GLN A 476 1.01 -19.11 21.61
CA GLN A 476 0.74 -20.16 20.64
C GLN A 476 -0.40 -21.02 21.18
N ALA A 477 -1.45 -21.15 20.40
CA ALA A 477 -2.59 -22.01 20.71
C ALA A 477 -2.53 -23.28 19.86
N SER A 478 -2.74 -24.43 20.48
CA SER A 478 -2.90 -25.72 19.78
C SER A 478 -4.37 -26.02 19.58
N VAL A 479 -4.84 -25.99 18.33
CA VAL A 479 -6.25 -26.17 17.95
C VAL A 479 -6.43 -27.53 17.29
N HIS A 480 -7.28 -28.37 17.89
CA HIS A 480 -7.65 -29.65 17.29
C HIS A 480 -8.71 -29.45 16.21
N ASN A 481 -8.44 -29.97 15.01
CA ASN A 481 -9.29 -29.81 13.84
C ASN A 481 -10.35 -30.90 13.73
N PRO A 482 -11.56 -30.58 13.25
CA PRO A 482 -12.54 -31.61 12.91
C PRO A 482 -12.11 -32.40 11.67
N ALA A 483 -12.90 -33.41 11.29
CA ALA A 483 -12.67 -34.19 10.07
C ALA A 483 -12.94 -33.39 8.79
N SER A 484 -13.81 -32.38 8.83
CA SER A 484 -14.15 -31.52 7.69
C SER A 484 -14.77 -30.20 8.15
N GLY A 485 -14.97 -29.27 7.22
CA GLY A 485 -15.67 -28.02 7.47
C GLY A 485 -14.74 -26.83 7.70
N VAL A 486 -15.08 -25.98 8.66
CA VAL A 486 -14.34 -24.73 8.95
C VAL A 486 -14.20 -24.55 10.45
N VAL A 487 -13.11 -23.89 10.86
CA VAL A 487 -12.83 -23.56 12.24
C VAL A 487 -13.03 -22.07 12.47
N ALA A 488 -13.78 -21.69 13.51
CA ALA A 488 -13.78 -20.33 14.06
C ALA A 488 -12.82 -20.25 15.25
N LEU A 489 -12.19 -19.08 15.42
CA LEU A 489 -11.26 -18.82 16.51
C LEU A 489 -11.80 -17.70 17.38
N ARG A 490 -11.67 -17.86 18.70
CA ARG A 490 -12.00 -16.84 19.70
C ARG A 490 -10.85 -16.65 20.65
N SER A 491 -10.56 -15.42 21.03
CA SER A 491 -9.64 -15.09 22.10
C SER A 491 -10.34 -14.34 23.23
N GLU A 492 -9.71 -14.39 24.39
CA GLU A 492 -9.92 -13.42 25.45
C GLU A 492 -8.55 -12.97 25.96
N VAL A 493 -8.33 -11.65 25.94
CA VAL A 493 -7.15 -10.99 26.50
C VAL A 493 -7.58 -10.16 27.69
N THR A 494 -6.86 -10.28 28.80
CA THR A 494 -7.07 -9.45 30.00
C THR A 494 -5.77 -8.82 30.45
N ASP A 495 -5.85 -7.63 31.04
CA ASP A 495 -4.72 -6.98 31.68
C ASP A 495 -4.73 -7.14 33.22
N SER A 496 -3.86 -6.41 33.91
CA SER A 496 -3.74 -6.48 35.37
C SER A 496 -4.82 -5.72 36.14
N VAL A 497 -5.54 -4.79 35.49
CA VAL A 497 -6.53 -3.92 36.13
C VAL A 497 -7.97 -4.33 35.82
N GLY A 498 -8.16 -5.32 34.96
CA GLY A 498 -9.44 -5.95 34.66
C GLY A 498 -10.05 -5.52 33.33
N ASP A 499 -9.33 -4.77 32.50
CA ASP A 499 -9.74 -4.52 31.14
C ASP A 499 -9.71 -5.83 30.34
N ARG A 500 -10.69 -6.03 29.47
CA ARG A 500 -10.91 -7.30 28.76
C ARG A 500 -11.25 -7.05 27.31
N SER A 501 -10.64 -7.86 26.44
CA SER A 501 -10.90 -7.88 25.00
C SER A 501 -11.25 -9.30 24.58
N VAL A 502 -12.43 -9.51 24.02
CA VAL A 502 -12.83 -10.76 23.40
C VAL A 502 -12.99 -10.52 21.92
N GLU A 503 -12.32 -11.34 21.12
CA GLU A 503 -12.41 -11.28 19.66
C GLU A 503 -12.80 -12.64 19.12
N THR A 504 -13.66 -12.67 18.10
CA THR A 504 -14.00 -13.90 17.39
C THR A 504 -13.90 -13.70 15.89
N VAL A 505 -13.13 -14.56 15.22
CA VAL A 505 -13.09 -14.66 13.75
C VAL A 505 -13.85 -15.91 13.32
N TYR A 506 -14.96 -15.72 12.62
CA TYR A 506 -15.77 -16.82 12.10
C TYR A 506 -15.19 -17.34 10.79
N ARG A 507 -15.20 -18.67 10.61
CA ARG A 507 -14.59 -19.33 9.43
C ARG A 507 -13.12 -18.90 9.26
N ALA A 508 -12.35 -18.90 10.35
CA ALA A 508 -10.97 -18.46 10.39
C ALA A 508 -10.08 -19.25 9.41
N TYR A 509 -10.28 -20.56 9.29
CA TYR A 509 -9.65 -21.40 8.26
C TYR A 509 -10.52 -22.64 7.96
N ALA A 510 -10.24 -23.32 6.85
CA ALA A 510 -10.97 -24.51 6.41
C ALA A 510 -10.26 -25.82 6.78
N ILE A 511 -10.95 -26.94 6.63
CA ILE A 511 -10.39 -28.29 6.72
C ILE A 511 -10.53 -28.95 5.34
N GLY A 512 -9.47 -29.56 4.83
CA GLY A 512 -9.44 -30.15 3.49
C GLY A 512 -8.14 -30.86 3.15
#